data_AF-A0A945R3W1-F1
#
_entry.id   AF-A0A945R3W1-F1
#
_cell.length_a   1.000
_cell.length_b   1.000
_cell.length_c   1.000
_cell.angle_alpha   90.00
_cell.angle_beta   90.00
_cell.angle_gamma   90.00
#
_symmetry.space_group_name_H-M   'P 1'
#
loop_
_entity.id
_entity.type
_entity.pdbx_description
1 polymer ?
#
loop_
_entity_poly.entity_id
_entity_poly.type
_entity_poly.pdbx_seq_one_letter_code
_entity_poly.pdbx_strand_id
1 'polypeptide(L)'
;MEKQIQIINLDIQGMTCAGCVNSVEKALGKVDGVDLAEVNFALNRAAVHYNPEIANPSVLESAVGEAGFKAQRLKDTEDAPEPSQQSEQEYLKFRSKMWVALGFSVPLVLLAMGPMLGFSLPNWFAPETEPQRYGLIQLLLTLPVLWAGRDFYTKGISTLLHRTPNMDTLVAMGTAAAVGFSLWNLFGTQLNAEGFYFETAGVIIALILMGKSLEAKSRSRASAAISSLLKLRPKEAVLVHEGKESSISIDLVHPGDVLRVRPGSIVPADGIVVEGSSFVDESMLTGEPLPVEKTVGDHGSSGSEVTGGTLNTNGVLTIRVQRVGGETTLSLIIRLVENAQLAKAPVARLADQVAGVFVPVVLVIATFTGVGWWLYGES
;
A
#
# COMPACT_ATOMS: atom_id res chain seq x y z
N MET A 1 2.75 -37.74 -5.68
CA MET A 1 2.68 -36.79 -4.55
C MET A 1 1.99 -35.55 -5.06
N GLU A 2 0.74 -35.32 -4.66
CA GLU A 2 0.06 -34.04 -4.93
C GLU A 2 0.82 -32.94 -4.18
N LYS A 3 1.29 -31.91 -4.87
CA LYS A 3 1.84 -30.71 -4.23
C LYS A 3 0.72 -30.09 -3.41
N GLN A 4 0.79 -30.14 -2.08
CA GLN A 4 -0.08 -29.33 -1.22
C GLN A 4 0.32 -27.86 -1.39
N ILE A 5 -0.34 -27.14 -2.28
CA ILE A 5 -0.15 -25.70 -2.47
C ILE A 5 -1.06 -24.99 -1.48
N GLN A 6 -0.48 -24.17 -0.60
CA GLN A 6 -1.20 -23.29 0.31
C GLN A 6 -1.07 -21.84 -0.15
N ILE A 7 -2.10 -21.04 0.14
CA ILE A 7 -2.10 -19.60 -0.12
C ILE A 7 -1.87 -18.87 1.20
N ILE A 8 -0.87 -17.99 1.23
CA ILE A 8 -0.64 -17.07 2.34
C ILE A 8 -0.78 -15.62 1.84
N ASN A 9 -1.50 -14.82 2.61
CA ASN A 9 -1.62 -13.38 2.39
C ASN A 9 -0.64 -12.64 3.31
N LEU A 10 0.18 -11.78 2.72
CA LEU A 10 1.15 -10.93 3.40
C LEU A 10 0.75 -9.46 3.23
N ASP A 11 0.79 -8.69 4.31
CA ASP A 11 0.75 -7.23 4.28
C ASP A 11 2.18 -6.72 4.03
N ILE A 12 2.37 -5.96 2.96
CA ILE A 12 3.66 -5.47 2.53
C ILE A 12 3.72 -3.95 2.73
N GLN A 13 4.48 -3.53 3.75
CA GLN A 13 4.71 -2.13 4.05
C GLN A 13 5.90 -1.56 3.27
N GLY A 14 5.75 -0.31 2.84
CA GLY A 14 6.79 0.44 2.14
C GLY A 14 6.69 0.40 0.62
N MET A 15 5.72 -0.33 0.05
CA MET A 15 5.44 -0.23 -1.39
C MET A 15 4.85 1.15 -1.72
N THR A 16 5.54 1.91 -2.56
CA THR A 16 5.08 3.26 -2.98
C THR A 16 5.01 3.46 -4.49
N CYS A 17 5.24 2.40 -5.28
CA CYS A 17 5.01 2.40 -6.72
C CYS A 17 4.74 0.98 -7.23
N ALA A 18 4.31 0.84 -8.48
CA ALA A 18 4.16 -0.46 -9.13
C ALA A 18 5.52 -1.15 -9.39
N GLY A 19 6.64 -0.43 -9.36
CA GLY A 19 7.99 -0.99 -9.41
C GLY A 19 8.34 -1.79 -8.16
N CYS A 20 7.80 -1.39 -7.01
CA CYS A 20 7.90 -2.17 -5.78
C CYS A 20 7.23 -3.53 -5.91
N VAL A 21 6.07 -3.61 -6.59
CA VAL A 21 5.34 -4.86 -6.87
C VAL A 21 6.23 -5.86 -7.57
N ASN A 22 6.84 -5.45 -8.69
CA ASN A 22 7.73 -6.33 -9.46
C ASN A 22 8.94 -6.80 -8.64
N SER A 23 9.46 -5.94 -7.75
CA SER A 23 10.60 -6.28 -6.89
C SER A 23 10.21 -7.34 -5.85
N VAL A 24 9.04 -7.17 -5.21
CA VAL A 24 8.49 -8.11 -4.24
C VAL A 24 8.09 -9.44 -4.91
N GLU A 25 7.43 -9.41 -6.06
CA GLU A 25 7.07 -10.61 -6.83
C GLU A 25 8.30 -11.41 -7.25
N LYS A 26 9.35 -10.74 -7.74
CA LYS A 26 10.62 -11.39 -8.09
C LYS A 26 11.32 -11.97 -6.87
N ALA A 27 11.26 -11.30 -5.72
CA ALA A 27 11.87 -11.80 -4.50
C ALA A 27 11.14 -13.04 -4.00
N LEU A 28 9.81 -13.01 -3.93
CA LEU A 28 8.98 -14.14 -3.53
C LEU A 28 9.07 -15.31 -4.52
N GLY A 29 9.08 -15.03 -5.83
CA GLY A 29 9.22 -16.07 -6.87
C GLY A 29 10.60 -16.73 -6.94
N LYS A 30 11.62 -16.18 -6.26
CA LYS A 30 12.94 -16.81 -6.12
C LYS A 30 13.02 -17.76 -4.92
N VAL A 31 12.02 -17.77 -4.04
CA VAL A 31 12.00 -18.66 -2.88
C VAL A 31 11.64 -20.07 -3.34
N ASP A 32 12.50 -21.04 -3.03
CA ASP A 32 12.24 -22.45 -3.31
C ASP A 32 10.94 -22.89 -2.63
N GLY A 33 10.03 -23.48 -3.42
CA GLY A 33 8.71 -23.90 -2.94
C GLY A 33 7.59 -22.90 -3.21
N VAL A 34 7.86 -21.70 -3.74
CA VAL A 34 6.83 -20.78 -4.25
C VAL A 34 6.49 -21.14 -5.69
N ASP A 35 5.19 -21.32 -5.97
CA ASP A 35 4.68 -21.65 -7.30
C ASP A 35 4.19 -20.39 -8.03
N LEU A 36 3.51 -19.49 -7.30
CA LEU A 36 3.01 -18.22 -7.81
C LEU A 36 3.02 -17.17 -6.70
N ALA A 37 3.43 -15.94 -7.02
CA ALA A 37 3.33 -14.79 -6.13
C ALA A 37 2.65 -13.64 -6.88
N GLU A 38 1.50 -13.21 -6.38
CA GLU A 38 0.74 -12.09 -6.94
C GLU A 38 0.71 -10.96 -5.93
N VAL A 39 1.22 -9.79 -6.34
CA VAL A 39 1.29 -8.62 -5.46
C VAL A 39 0.37 -7.54 -6.00
N ASN A 40 -0.49 -7.01 -5.13
CA ASN A 40 -1.37 -5.90 -5.47
C ASN A 40 -0.93 -4.65 -4.72
N PHE A 41 -0.46 -3.69 -5.51
CA PHE A 41 -0.05 -2.38 -5.02
C PHE A 41 -1.17 -1.64 -4.29
N ALA A 42 -2.40 -1.64 -4.82
CA ALA A 42 -3.51 -0.86 -4.28
C ALA A 42 -3.92 -1.33 -2.87
N LEU A 43 -3.75 -2.62 -2.58
CA LEU A 43 -4.11 -3.19 -1.28
C LEU A 43 -2.92 -3.36 -0.33
N ASN A 44 -1.68 -3.09 -0.77
CA ASN A 44 -0.45 -3.47 -0.04
C ASN A 44 -0.39 -4.97 0.29
N ARG A 45 -1.02 -5.82 -0.52
CA ARG A 45 -1.15 -7.26 -0.24
C ARG A 45 -0.38 -8.10 -1.25
N ALA A 46 0.21 -9.18 -0.78
CA ALA A 46 0.77 -10.23 -1.60
C ALA A 46 0.06 -11.56 -1.29
N ALA A 47 -0.50 -12.19 -2.32
CA ALA A 47 -0.99 -13.57 -2.26
C ALA A 47 0.09 -14.50 -2.81
N VAL A 48 0.57 -15.41 -1.96
CA VAL A 48 1.68 -16.32 -2.32
C VAL A 48 1.19 -17.76 -2.24
N HIS A 49 1.28 -18.46 -3.36
CA HIS A 49 1.04 -19.88 -3.49
C HIS A 49 2.35 -20.60 -3.23
N TYR A 50 2.46 -21.31 -2.11
CA TYR A 50 3.69 -21.95 -1.68
C TYR A 50 3.44 -23.38 -1.17
N ASN A 51 4.47 -24.22 -1.28
CA ASN A 51 4.49 -25.54 -0.66
C ASN A 51 5.02 -25.41 0.78
N PRO A 52 4.20 -25.69 1.81
CA PRO A 52 4.59 -25.58 3.21
C PRO A 52 5.65 -26.61 3.64
N GLU A 53 5.89 -27.66 2.86
CA GLU A 53 6.97 -28.62 3.11
C GLU A 53 8.36 -28.07 2.74
N ILE A 54 8.41 -27.06 1.86
CA ILE A 54 9.65 -26.52 1.29
C ILE A 54 9.93 -25.10 1.80
N ALA A 55 8.91 -24.25 1.84
CA ALA A 55 9.01 -22.87 2.32
C ALA A 55 8.13 -22.66 3.54
N ASN A 56 8.65 -21.93 4.53
CA ASN A 56 7.86 -21.46 5.66
C ASN A 56 7.56 -19.95 5.52
N PRO A 57 6.55 -19.43 6.26
CA PRO A 57 6.16 -18.02 6.19
C PRO A 57 7.29 -17.04 6.51
N SER A 58 8.20 -17.40 7.42
CA SER A 58 9.30 -16.52 7.83
C SER A 58 10.36 -16.37 6.73
N VAL A 59 10.58 -17.39 5.89
CA VAL A 59 11.43 -17.28 4.69
C VAL A 59 10.81 -16.35 3.67
N LEU A 60 9.49 -16.39 3.48
CA LEU A 60 8.78 -15.44 2.60
C LEU A 60 8.91 -14.00 3.12
N GLU A 61 8.70 -13.78 4.42
CA GLU A 61 8.88 -12.46 5.04
C GLU A 61 10.32 -11.95 4.90
N SER A 62 11.30 -12.83 5.08
CA SER A 62 12.73 -12.51 4.94
C SER A 62 13.10 -12.15 3.51
N ALA A 63 12.60 -12.89 2.51
CA ALA A 63 12.82 -12.59 1.09
C ALA A 63 12.28 -11.21 0.70
N VAL A 64 11.14 -10.81 1.26
CA VAL A 64 10.61 -9.44 1.09
C VAL A 64 11.49 -8.41 1.81
N GLY A 65 12.01 -8.76 2.99
CA GLY A 65 13.01 -8.00 3.72
C GLY A 65 14.26 -7.68 2.90
N GLU A 66 14.84 -8.71 2.27
CA GLU A 66 16.01 -8.60 1.40
C GLU A 66 15.75 -7.74 0.15
N ALA A 67 14.50 -7.66 -0.30
CA ALA A 67 14.09 -6.77 -1.38
C ALA A 67 13.94 -5.29 -0.94
N GLY A 68 14.08 -5.01 0.36
CA GLY A 68 14.01 -3.67 0.95
C GLY A 68 12.63 -3.27 1.48
N PHE A 69 11.72 -4.23 1.65
CA PHE A 69 10.35 -4.00 2.13
C PHE A 69 10.09 -4.70 3.46
N LYS A 70 9.01 -4.37 4.16
CA LYS A 70 8.59 -5.10 5.36
C LYS A 70 7.36 -5.93 5.04
N ALA A 71 7.39 -7.21 5.34
CA ALA A 71 6.23 -8.09 5.22
C ALA A 71 5.78 -8.56 6.61
N GLN A 72 4.47 -8.65 6.79
CA GLN A 72 3.86 -9.31 7.94
C GLN A 72 2.74 -10.20 7.44
N ARG A 73 2.61 -11.42 7.97
CA ARG A 73 1.42 -12.24 7.73
C ARG A 73 0.16 -11.46 8.10
N LEU A 74 -0.78 -11.37 7.15
CA LEU A 74 -2.13 -10.90 7.45
C LEU A 74 -2.76 -11.95 8.38
N LYS A 75 -2.86 -11.63 9.67
CA LYS A 75 -3.78 -12.35 10.56
C LYS A 75 -5.17 -11.78 10.31
N ASP A 76 -6.19 -12.63 10.28
CA ASP A 76 -7.61 -12.23 10.24
C ASP A 76 -8.04 -11.53 11.56
N THR A 77 -7.20 -10.71 12.17
CA THR A 77 -7.43 -10.08 13.49
C THR A 77 -7.86 -8.62 13.29
N GLU A 78 -8.96 -8.23 13.92
CA GLU A 78 -9.59 -6.90 13.86
C GLU A 78 -8.69 -5.71 14.26
N ASP A 79 -7.51 -5.96 14.86
CA ASP A 79 -6.55 -4.90 15.23
C ASP A 79 -5.72 -4.35 14.06
N ALA A 80 -5.83 -4.93 12.86
CA ALA A 80 -5.24 -4.33 11.67
C ALA A 80 -6.07 -3.10 11.25
N PRO A 81 -5.49 -1.87 11.18
CA PRO A 81 -6.25 -0.68 10.85
C PRO A 81 -6.94 -0.86 9.48
N GLU A 82 -8.22 -0.48 9.36
CA GLU A 82 -8.98 -0.67 8.12
C GLU A 82 -8.15 -0.14 6.91
N PRO A 83 -8.08 -0.89 5.79
CA PRO A 83 -7.30 -0.47 4.61
C PRO A 83 -7.63 0.95 4.14
N SER A 84 -8.90 1.36 4.30
CA SER A 84 -9.38 2.72 4.04
C SER A 84 -8.68 3.77 4.90
N GLN A 85 -8.61 3.57 6.22
CA GLN A 85 -7.98 4.49 7.16
C GLN A 85 -6.47 4.62 6.91
N GLN A 86 -5.79 3.52 6.62
CA GLN A 86 -4.35 3.54 6.33
C GLN A 86 -4.04 4.35 5.06
N SER A 87 -4.79 4.09 3.98
CA SER A 87 -4.62 4.79 2.70
C SER A 87 -4.93 6.29 2.81
N GLU A 88 -5.88 6.67 3.67
CA GLU A 88 -6.22 8.07 3.92
C GLU A 88 -5.11 8.80 4.71
N GLN A 89 -4.58 8.18 5.76
CA GLN A 89 -3.44 8.74 6.50
C GLN A 89 -2.21 8.92 5.59
N GLU A 90 -1.96 7.97 4.69
CA GLU A 90 -0.88 8.06 3.72
C GLU A 90 -1.09 9.23 2.74
N TYR A 91 -2.31 9.40 2.22
CA TYR A 91 -2.67 10.55 1.40
C TYR A 91 -2.46 11.89 2.12
N LEU A 92 -2.89 12.01 3.38
CA LEU A 92 -2.73 13.25 4.15
C LEU A 92 -1.25 13.58 4.38
N LYS A 93 -0.41 12.57 4.64
CA LYS A 93 1.05 12.74 4.75
C LYS A 93 1.66 13.27 3.46
N PHE A 94 1.35 12.65 2.31
CA PHE A 94 1.87 13.13 1.01
C PHE A 94 1.34 14.52 0.65
N ARG A 95 0.07 14.81 0.94
CA ARG A 95 -0.53 16.13 0.70
C ARG A 95 0.16 17.22 1.52
N SER A 96 0.43 16.97 2.80
CA SER A 96 1.15 17.93 3.65
C SER A 96 2.56 18.21 3.14
N LYS A 97 3.31 17.15 2.80
CA LYS A 97 4.66 17.26 2.22
C LYS A 97 4.68 18.00 0.88
N MET A 98 3.71 17.72 0.01
CA MET A 98 3.53 18.40 -1.28
C MET A 98 3.33 19.91 -1.07
N TRP A 99 2.48 20.33 -0.12
CA TRP A 99 2.26 21.76 0.14
C TRP A 99 3.50 22.45 0.69
N VAL A 100 4.26 21.79 1.57
CA VAL A 100 5.56 22.31 2.03
C VAL A 100 6.52 22.44 0.83
N ALA A 101 6.68 21.38 0.03
CA ALA A 101 7.58 21.39 -1.11
C ALA A 101 7.22 22.47 -2.14
N LEU A 102 5.95 22.62 -2.50
CA LEU A 102 5.48 23.67 -3.41
C LEU A 102 5.65 25.07 -2.81
N GLY A 103 5.31 25.24 -1.53
CA GLY A 103 5.39 26.52 -0.83
C GLY A 103 6.81 27.10 -0.80
N PHE A 104 7.84 26.25 -0.74
CA PHE A 104 9.24 26.66 -0.76
C PHE A 104 9.89 26.57 -2.15
N SER A 105 9.49 25.61 -2.99
CA SER A 105 10.02 25.46 -4.35
C SER A 105 9.58 26.60 -5.28
N VAL A 106 8.37 27.15 -5.11
CA VAL A 106 7.90 28.26 -5.96
C VAL A 106 8.74 29.53 -5.75
N PRO A 107 8.94 30.02 -4.51
CA PRO A 107 9.87 31.12 -4.25
C PRO A 107 11.30 30.83 -4.71
N LEU A 108 11.78 29.59 -4.50
CA LEU A 108 13.11 29.17 -4.94
C LEU A 108 13.29 29.31 -6.45
N VAL A 109 12.31 28.84 -7.24
CA VAL A 109 12.33 28.96 -8.71
C VAL A 109 12.25 30.41 -9.14
N LEU A 110 11.40 31.22 -8.51
CA LEU A 110 11.30 32.64 -8.82
C LEU A 110 12.63 33.37 -8.55
N LEU A 111 13.34 32.99 -7.49
CA LEU A 111 14.64 33.55 -7.16
C LEU A 111 15.75 33.07 -8.11
N ALA A 112 15.72 31.80 -8.52
CA ALA A 112 16.71 31.20 -9.43
C ALA A 112 16.53 31.67 -10.89
N MET A 113 15.30 31.65 -11.41
CA MET A 113 14.99 31.98 -12.80
C MET A 113 14.61 33.44 -13.02
N GLY A 114 14.32 34.19 -11.96
CA GLY A 114 13.96 35.61 -12.03
C GLY A 114 14.97 36.47 -12.81
N PRO A 115 16.28 36.38 -12.51
CA PRO A 115 17.31 37.13 -13.25
C PRO A 115 17.34 36.81 -14.75
N MET A 116 17.13 35.54 -15.14
CA MET A 116 17.07 35.14 -16.55
C MET A 116 15.86 35.70 -17.30
N LEU A 117 14.76 35.94 -16.59
CA LEU A 117 13.53 36.53 -17.14
C LEU A 117 13.55 38.08 -17.14
N GLY A 118 14.67 38.69 -16.75
CA GLY A 118 14.83 40.15 -16.72
C GLY A 118 14.36 40.82 -15.43
N PHE A 119 14.02 40.06 -14.38
CA PHE A 119 13.72 40.64 -13.07
C PHE A 119 15.01 41.04 -12.36
N SER A 120 15.20 42.35 -12.12
CA SER A 120 16.31 42.85 -11.33
C SER A 120 16.09 42.52 -9.85
N LEU A 121 16.90 41.61 -9.31
CA LEU A 121 16.92 41.37 -7.88
C LEU A 121 17.59 42.55 -7.15
N PRO A 122 17.15 42.89 -5.94
CA PRO A 122 17.82 43.88 -5.13
C PRO A 122 19.30 43.56 -4.90
N ASN A 123 20.16 44.59 -4.94
CA ASN A 123 21.63 44.46 -4.88
C ASN A 123 22.18 43.74 -3.64
N TRP A 124 21.38 43.53 -2.59
CA TRP A 124 21.78 42.87 -1.35
C TRP A 124 21.81 41.34 -1.44
N PHE A 125 21.24 40.76 -2.49
CA PHE A 125 21.29 39.32 -2.78
C PHE A 125 21.26 39.01 -4.29
N ALA A 126 21.62 39.98 -5.13
CA ALA A 126 21.73 39.74 -6.57
C ALA A 126 22.95 38.85 -6.87
N PRO A 127 22.87 37.96 -7.87
CA PRO A 127 23.94 37.02 -8.19
C PRO A 127 25.25 37.71 -8.62
N GLU A 128 25.17 38.88 -9.25
CA GLU A 128 26.35 39.64 -9.70
C GLU A 128 27.07 40.37 -8.57
N THR A 129 26.35 40.83 -7.54
CA THR A 129 26.90 41.65 -6.46
C THR A 129 27.29 40.82 -5.24
N GLU A 130 26.44 39.87 -4.84
CA GLU A 130 26.56 39.12 -3.59
C GLU A 130 26.22 37.63 -3.82
N PRO A 131 27.07 36.88 -4.56
CA PRO A 131 26.79 35.50 -4.96
C PRO A 131 26.66 34.54 -3.77
N GLN A 132 27.38 34.80 -2.68
CA GLN A 132 27.29 34.00 -1.45
C GLN A 132 25.91 34.11 -0.79
N ARG A 133 25.37 35.32 -0.64
CA ARG A 133 24.06 35.55 -0.03
C ARG A 133 22.94 34.98 -0.89
N TYR A 134 23.06 35.14 -2.20
CA TYR A 134 22.16 34.54 -3.18
C TYR A 134 22.07 33.02 -3.00
N GLY A 135 23.22 32.33 -2.98
CA GLY A 135 23.27 30.88 -2.78
C GLY A 135 22.80 30.43 -1.38
N LEU A 136 23.09 31.19 -0.32
CA LEU A 136 22.59 30.89 1.03
C LEU A 136 21.06 30.99 1.13
N ILE A 137 20.44 31.98 0.48
CA ILE A 137 18.97 32.10 0.43
C ILE A 137 18.37 30.91 -0.33
N GLN A 138 18.95 30.52 -1.47
CA GLN A 138 18.52 29.33 -2.20
C GLN A 138 18.64 28.06 -1.36
N LEU A 139 19.78 27.86 -0.68
CA LEU A 139 19.98 26.74 0.23
C LEU A 139 18.91 26.73 1.33
N LEU A 140 18.66 27.87 1.97
CA LEU A 140 17.66 28.01 3.02
C LEU A 140 16.25 27.63 2.54
N LEU A 141 15.86 28.05 1.33
CA LEU A 141 14.58 27.68 0.71
C LEU A 141 14.54 26.20 0.30
N THR A 142 15.68 25.60 -0.04
CA THR A 142 15.77 24.21 -0.46
C THR A 142 15.65 23.25 0.72
N LEU A 143 16.16 23.60 1.91
CA LEU A 143 16.15 22.73 3.10
C LEU A 143 14.75 22.18 3.48
N PRO A 144 13.67 22.98 3.56
CA PRO A 144 12.32 22.47 3.80
C PRO A 144 11.83 21.52 2.71
N VAL A 145 12.23 21.75 1.45
CA VAL A 145 11.88 20.88 0.32
C VAL A 145 12.59 19.53 0.44
N LEU A 146 13.88 19.52 0.81
CA LEU A 146 14.63 18.28 1.08
C LEU A 146 14.05 17.51 2.26
N TRP A 147 13.62 18.21 3.30
CA TRP A 147 12.95 17.58 4.45
C TRP A 147 11.62 16.93 4.05
N ALA A 148 10.80 17.61 3.24
CA ALA A 148 9.56 17.04 2.70
C ALA A 148 9.85 15.80 1.82
N GLY A 149 10.95 15.84 1.05
CA GLY A 149 11.44 14.76 0.18
C GLY A 149 12.29 13.68 0.86
N ARG A 150 12.50 13.71 2.18
CA ARG A 150 13.42 12.79 2.90
C ARG A 150 13.19 11.30 2.65
N ASP A 151 11.94 10.93 2.37
CA ASP A 151 11.55 9.55 2.11
C ASP A 151 12.19 9.03 0.81
N PHE A 152 12.42 9.90 -0.18
CA PHE A 152 13.09 9.52 -1.43
C PHE A 152 14.54 9.12 -1.16
N TYR A 153 15.25 9.83 -0.29
CA TYR A 153 16.63 9.51 0.06
C TYR A 153 16.72 8.22 0.87
N THR A 154 15.93 8.10 1.94
CA THR A 154 15.97 6.91 2.80
C THR A 154 15.58 5.64 2.04
N LYS A 155 14.53 5.69 1.21
CA LYS A 155 14.10 4.55 0.38
C LYS A 155 15.01 4.33 -0.81
N GLY A 156 15.35 5.39 -1.55
CA GLY A 156 16.14 5.33 -2.77
C GLY A 156 17.57 4.84 -2.55
N ILE A 157 18.19 5.21 -1.43
CA ILE A 157 19.51 4.68 -1.03
C ILE A 157 19.38 3.21 -0.64
N SER A 158 18.37 2.86 0.15
CA SER A 158 18.12 1.46 0.54
C SER A 158 17.91 0.56 -0.69
N THR A 159 17.06 0.96 -1.63
CA THR A 159 16.76 0.15 -2.84
C THR A 159 17.98 0.04 -3.76
N LEU A 160 18.81 1.08 -3.84
CA LEU A 160 20.09 1.02 -4.55
C LEU A 160 21.04 -0.02 -3.93
N LEU A 161 21.17 -0.02 -2.59
CA LEU A 161 22.00 -0.97 -1.85
C LEU A 161 21.51 -2.43 -2.04
N HIS A 162 20.20 -2.64 -2.06
CA HIS A 162 19.58 -3.95 -2.29
C HIS A 162 19.50 -4.35 -3.78
N ARG A 163 20.11 -3.59 -4.69
CA ARG A 163 20.14 -3.83 -6.15
C ARG A 163 18.76 -3.89 -6.80
N THR A 164 17.79 -3.16 -6.26
CA THR A 164 16.42 -3.02 -6.78
C THR A 164 16.10 -1.54 -7.10
N PRO A 165 16.89 -0.86 -7.95
CA PRO A 165 16.73 0.57 -8.20
C PRO A 165 15.35 0.89 -8.78
N ASN A 166 14.73 1.97 -8.30
CA ASN A 166 13.38 2.39 -8.67
C ASN A 166 13.31 3.91 -8.89
N MET A 167 12.09 4.45 -9.07
CA MET A 167 11.88 5.89 -9.24
C MET A 167 12.49 6.70 -8.08
N ASP A 168 12.35 6.24 -6.84
CA ASP A 168 12.89 6.94 -5.66
C ASP A 168 14.44 6.99 -5.69
N THR A 169 15.10 5.95 -6.20
CA THR A 169 16.55 5.94 -6.41
C THR A 169 17.00 7.02 -7.38
N LEU A 170 16.33 7.16 -8.52
CA LEU A 170 16.66 8.18 -9.53
C LEU A 170 16.54 9.59 -8.96
N VAL A 171 15.44 9.84 -8.23
CA VAL A 171 15.18 11.14 -7.59
C VAL A 171 16.22 11.43 -6.52
N ALA A 172 16.54 10.46 -5.66
CA ALA A 172 17.51 10.63 -4.61
C ALA A 172 18.89 10.99 -5.17
N MET A 173 19.36 10.27 -6.19
CA MET A 173 20.67 10.53 -6.79
C MET A 173 20.72 11.85 -7.55
N GLY A 174 19.72 12.13 -8.39
CA GLY A 174 19.69 13.35 -9.20
C GLY A 174 19.64 14.61 -8.35
N THR A 175 18.77 14.61 -7.34
CA THR A 175 18.62 15.77 -6.44
C THR A 175 19.78 15.87 -5.45
N ALA A 176 20.37 14.75 -5.00
CA ALA A 176 21.60 14.78 -4.20
C ALA A 176 22.80 15.31 -5.00
N ALA A 177 22.93 14.94 -6.27
CA ALA A 177 23.98 15.46 -7.15
C ALA A 177 23.82 16.98 -7.37
N ALA A 178 22.61 17.45 -7.65
CA ALA A 178 22.32 18.88 -7.82
C ALA A 178 22.63 19.69 -6.56
N VAL A 179 22.15 19.23 -5.39
CA VAL A 179 22.43 19.88 -4.10
C VAL A 179 23.90 19.81 -3.75
N GLY A 180 24.55 18.67 -3.95
CA GLY A 180 25.98 18.48 -3.68
C GLY A 180 26.86 19.40 -4.52
N PHE A 181 26.59 19.49 -5.82
CA PHE A 181 27.30 20.40 -6.73
C PHE A 181 27.05 21.87 -6.34
N SER A 182 25.83 22.22 -5.98
CA SER A 182 25.48 23.58 -5.54
C SER A 182 26.18 23.95 -4.23
N LEU A 183 26.26 23.02 -3.27
CA LEU A 183 27.01 23.20 -2.02
C LEU A 183 28.51 23.34 -2.28
N TRP A 184 29.06 22.56 -3.21
CA TRP A 184 30.46 22.68 -3.63
C TRP A 184 30.76 24.07 -4.19
N ASN A 185 29.89 24.62 -5.04
CA ASN A 185 30.05 25.97 -5.58
C ASN A 185 29.80 27.08 -4.53
N LEU A 186 28.96 26.83 -3.53
CA LEU A 186 28.64 27.80 -2.48
C LEU A 186 29.78 27.96 -1.47
N PHE A 187 30.43 26.85 -1.09
CA PHE A 187 31.50 26.83 -0.08
C PHE A 187 32.90 26.64 -0.68
N GLY A 188 33.00 26.43 -1.99
CA GLY A 188 34.26 26.23 -2.70
C GLY A 188 35.09 27.51 -2.85
N THR A 189 36.34 27.34 -3.29
CA THR A 189 37.30 28.44 -3.44
C THR A 189 37.01 29.36 -4.63
N GLN A 190 36.22 28.91 -5.60
CA GLN A 190 35.74 29.71 -6.73
C GLN A 190 34.21 29.80 -6.65
N LEU A 191 33.71 30.97 -6.26
CA LEU A 191 32.27 31.24 -6.19
C LEU A 191 31.75 31.44 -7.62
N ASN A 192 31.09 30.43 -8.16
CA ASN A 192 30.41 30.51 -9.45
C ASN A 192 28.89 30.58 -9.22
N ALA A 193 28.35 31.80 -9.26
CA ALA A 193 26.92 32.06 -9.04
C ALA A 193 26.01 31.40 -10.09
N GLU A 194 26.54 31.15 -11.29
CA GLU A 194 25.83 30.46 -12.39
C GLU A 194 25.74 28.95 -12.15
N GLY A 195 26.51 28.41 -11.20
CA GLY A 195 26.61 26.97 -10.92
C GLY A 195 25.68 26.45 -9.81
N PHE A 196 24.64 27.21 -9.43
CA PHE A 196 23.65 26.74 -8.46
C PHE A 196 22.49 26.01 -9.16
N TYR A 197 22.17 24.83 -8.65
CA TYR A 197 21.10 23.93 -9.13
C TYR A 197 20.15 23.53 -7.98
N PHE A 198 20.04 24.39 -6.97
CA PHE A 198 19.15 24.18 -5.83
C PHE A 198 17.68 24.12 -6.27
N GLU A 199 17.30 24.95 -7.25
CA GLU A 199 15.97 24.97 -7.88
C GLU A 199 15.65 23.67 -8.60
N THR A 200 16.62 23.07 -9.29
CA THR A 200 16.46 21.78 -9.97
C THR A 200 16.05 20.70 -8.98
N ALA A 201 16.75 20.62 -7.83
CA ALA A 201 16.37 19.69 -6.77
C ALA A 201 14.99 19.99 -6.20
N GLY A 202 14.69 21.27 -5.95
CA GLY A 202 13.41 21.71 -5.38
C GLY A 202 12.21 21.36 -6.28
N VAL A 203 12.31 21.66 -7.59
CA VAL A 203 11.26 21.41 -8.57
C VAL A 203 11.00 19.93 -8.74
N ILE A 204 12.06 19.12 -8.90
CA ILE A 204 11.92 17.67 -9.06
C ILE A 204 11.18 17.08 -7.86
N ILE A 205 11.58 17.43 -6.64
CA ILE A 205 10.93 16.92 -5.42
C ILE A 205 9.47 17.38 -5.34
N ALA A 206 9.19 18.65 -5.63
CA ALA A 206 7.84 19.20 -5.56
C ALA A 206 6.89 18.51 -6.57
N LEU A 207 7.32 18.35 -7.82
CA LEU A 207 6.52 17.70 -8.87
C LEU A 207 6.27 16.22 -8.56
N ILE A 208 7.25 15.51 -8.01
CA ILE A 208 7.10 14.09 -7.70
C ILE A 208 6.22 13.89 -6.46
N LEU A 209 6.34 14.74 -5.43
CA LEU A 209 5.41 14.73 -4.30
C LEU A 209 3.98 15.05 -4.74
N MET A 210 3.81 15.95 -5.72
CA MET A 210 2.50 16.22 -6.31
C MET A 210 1.94 14.98 -7.01
N GLY A 211 2.77 14.29 -7.82
CA GLY A 211 2.40 13.02 -8.45
C GLY A 211 1.97 11.96 -7.43
N LYS A 212 2.80 11.69 -6.41
CA LYS A 212 2.47 10.73 -5.34
C LYS A 212 1.23 11.12 -4.54
N SER A 213 0.97 12.41 -4.34
CA SER A 213 -0.26 12.87 -3.68
C SER A 213 -1.51 12.57 -4.51
N LEU A 214 -1.45 12.77 -5.83
CA LEU A 214 -2.56 12.43 -6.75
C LEU A 214 -2.79 10.93 -6.83
N GLU A 215 -1.73 10.14 -6.85
CA GLU A 215 -1.78 8.68 -6.80
C GLU A 215 -2.41 8.17 -5.49
N ALA A 216 -1.92 8.65 -4.34
CA ALA A 216 -2.45 8.28 -3.03
C ALA A 216 -3.93 8.68 -2.89
N LYS A 217 -4.34 9.84 -3.43
CA LYS A 217 -5.75 10.25 -3.44
C LYS A 217 -6.62 9.26 -4.22
N SER A 218 -6.16 8.82 -5.38
CA SER A 218 -6.89 7.87 -6.23
C SER A 218 -7.02 6.52 -5.54
N ARG A 219 -5.94 6.05 -4.91
CA ARG A 219 -5.89 4.82 -4.12
C ARG A 219 -6.80 4.85 -2.90
N SER A 220 -6.82 5.97 -2.16
CA SER A 220 -7.66 6.12 -0.97
C SER A 220 -9.15 6.01 -1.31
N ARG A 221 -9.57 6.58 -2.45
CA ARG A 221 -10.96 6.44 -2.94
C ARG A 221 -11.33 5.00 -3.28
N ALA A 222 -10.45 4.27 -3.97
CA ALA A 222 -10.69 2.85 -4.29
C ALA A 222 -10.78 1.99 -3.01
N SER A 223 -9.87 2.22 -2.06
CA SER A 223 -9.84 1.50 -0.78
C SER A 223 -11.09 1.76 0.06
N ALA A 224 -11.60 3.00 0.05
CA ALA A 224 -12.83 3.35 0.75
C ALA A 224 -14.06 2.59 0.22
N ALA A 225 -14.18 2.41 -1.10
CA ALA A 225 -15.29 1.69 -1.72
C ALA A 225 -15.29 0.18 -1.39
N ILE A 226 -14.11 -0.43 -1.25
CA ILE A 226 -13.98 -1.82 -0.82
C ILE A 226 -14.32 -1.94 0.67
N SER A 227 -13.81 -1.02 1.49
CA SER A 227 -14.04 -1.00 2.94
C SER A 227 -15.53 -0.86 3.31
N SER A 228 -16.34 -0.18 2.50
CA SER A 228 -17.78 -0.08 2.75
C SER A 228 -18.53 -1.42 2.66
N LEU A 229 -18.00 -2.40 1.94
CA LEU A 229 -18.57 -3.75 1.87
C LEU A 229 -18.28 -4.55 3.14
N LEU A 230 -17.12 -4.32 3.78
CA LEU A 230 -16.72 -5.01 5.01
C LEU A 230 -17.53 -4.55 6.24
N LYS A 231 -18.04 -3.31 6.23
CA LYS A 231 -18.86 -2.74 7.32
C LYS A 231 -20.24 -3.38 7.49
N LEU A 232 -20.64 -4.25 6.55
CA LEU A 232 -21.91 -4.98 6.61
C LEU A 232 -21.84 -6.24 7.49
N ARG A 233 -20.65 -6.62 7.98
CA ARG A 233 -20.49 -7.76 8.90
C ARG A 233 -20.95 -7.37 10.31
N PRO A 234 -21.83 -8.15 10.97
CA PRO A 234 -22.20 -7.91 12.36
C PRO A 234 -20.99 -8.13 13.28
N LYS A 235 -20.77 -7.18 14.20
CA LYS A 235 -19.65 -7.21 15.16
C LYS A 235 -19.93 -8.04 16.41
N GLU A 236 -21.22 -8.26 16.71
CA GLU A 236 -21.66 -8.97 17.90
C GLU A 236 -22.59 -10.13 17.54
N ALA A 237 -22.54 -11.17 18.35
CA ALA A 237 -23.41 -12.33 18.29
C ALA A 237 -24.02 -12.61 19.68
N VAL A 238 -25.27 -13.04 19.72
CA VAL A 238 -25.94 -13.41 20.99
C VAL A 238 -25.72 -14.90 21.25
N LEU A 239 -24.76 -15.22 22.10
CA LEU A 239 -24.50 -16.60 22.54
C LEU A 239 -25.54 -17.05 23.55
N VAL A 240 -26.04 -18.27 23.39
CA VAL A 240 -26.93 -18.95 24.34
C VAL A 240 -26.16 -20.07 25.03
N HIS A 241 -25.87 -19.90 26.31
CA HIS A 241 -25.20 -20.91 27.13
C HIS A 241 -26.02 -21.18 28.39
N GLU A 242 -26.38 -22.45 28.63
CA GLU A 242 -27.22 -22.87 29.76
C GLU A 242 -28.52 -22.07 29.91
N GLY A 243 -29.14 -21.69 28.79
CA GLY A 243 -30.38 -20.91 28.77
C GLY A 243 -30.22 -19.42 29.08
N LYS A 244 -29.00 -18.93 29.34
CA LYS A 244 -28.69 -17.50 29.46
C LYS A 244 -28.16 -16.96 28.15
N GLU A 245 -28.59 -15.74 27.81
CA GLU A 245 -28.05 -15.00 26.68
C GLU A 245 -26.92 -14.08 27.11
N SER A 246 -25.86 -14.02 26.31
CA SER A 246 -24.79 -13.04 26.43
C SER A 246 -24.40 -12.51 25.05
N SER A 247 -24.29 -11.18 24.90
CA SER A 247 -23.69 -10.60 23.69
C SER A 247 -22.18 -10.78 23.76
N ILE A 248 -21.60 -11.42 22.74
CA ILE A 248 -20.16 -11.62 22.59
C ILE A 248 -19.70 -11.06 21.24
N SER A 249 -18.42 -10.70 21.14
CA SER A 249 -17.82 -10.36 19.85
C SER A 249 -17.88 -11.57 18.91
N ILE A 250 -18.09 -11.32 17.61
CA ILE A 250 -18.08 -12.35 16.57
C ILE A 250 -16.77 -13.16 16.55
N ASP A 251 -15.65 -12.55 16.95
CA ASP A 251 -14.34 -13.20 16.98
C ASP A 251 -14.18 -14.23 18.11
N LEU A 252 -15.04 -14.15 19.14
CA LEU A 252 -15.05 -15.10 20.26
C LEU A 252 -15.98 -16.29 20.00
N VAL A 253 -16.67 -16.29 18.85
CA VAL A 253 -17.56 -17.39 18.45
C VAL A 253 -16.72 -18.54 17.91
N HIS A 254 -16.98 -19.74 18.43
CA HIS A 254 -16.32 -20.98 18.01
C HIS A 254 -17.31 -21.92 17.30
N PRO A 255 -16.83 -22.80 16.42
CA PRO A 255 -17.65 -23.90 15.89
C PRO A 255 -18.26 -24.72 17.04
N GLY A 256 -19.57 -24.97 16.96
CA GLY A 256 -20.34 -25.65 18.00
C GLY A 256 -21.11 -24.72 18.94
N ASP A 257 -20.78 -23.43 18.99
CA ASP A 257 -21.53 -22.45 19.76
C ASP A 257 -22.98 -22.33 19.28
N VAL A 258 -23.88 -22.02 20.22
CA VAL A 258 -25.31 -21.86 19.94
C VAL A 258 -25.66 -20.38 20.01
N LEU A 259 -26.08 -19.81 18.88
CA LEU A 259 -26.37 -18.39 18.75
C LEU A 259 -27.86 -18.14 18.54
N ARG A 260 -28.39 -17.09 19.16
CA ARG A 260 -29.75 -16.60 18.96
C ARG A 260 -29.76 -15.49 17.92
N VAL A 261 -30.48 -15.68 16.83
CA VAL A 261 -30.67 -14.71 15.76
C VAL A 261 -32.09 -14.17 15.83
N ARG A 262 -32.23 -12.86 16.05
CA ARG A 262 -33.53 -12.18 16.21
C ARG A 262 -34.10 -11.76 14.86
N PRO A 263 -35.43 -11.58 14.74
CA PRO A 263 -36.05 -10.94 13.58
C PRO A 263 -35.38 -9.59 13.27
N GLY A 264 -35.09 -9.34 11.98
CA GLY A 264 -34.41 -8.12 11.51
C GLY A 264 -32.91 -8.05 11.76
N SER A 265 -32.28 -9.10 12.30
CA SER A 265 -30.83 -9.14 12.53
C SER A 265 -30.09 -9.93 11.45
N ILE A 266 -28.82 -9.59 11.23
CA ILE A 266 -27.94 -10.31 10.32
C ILE A 266 -27.48 -11.59 10.99
N VAL A 267 -27.45 -12.70 10.24
CA VAL A 267 -26.90 -13.97 10.70
C VAL A 267 -25.38 -13.81 10.92
N PRO A 268 -24.85 -14.03 12.13
CA PRO A 268 -23.47 -13.71 12.47
C PRO A 268 -22.44 -14.65 11.82
N ALA A 269 -22.74 -15.95 11.73
CA ALA A 269 -21.84 -16.98 11.24
C ALA A 269 -22.62 -18.09 10.52
N ASP A 270 -21.92 -18.91 9.73
CA ASP A 270 -22.54 -20.04 9.04
C ASP A 270 -22.88 -21.14 10.06
N GLY A 271 -24.08 -21.70 9.95
CA GLY A 271 -24.55 -22.68 10.91
C GLY A 271 -25.79 -23.43 10.48
N ILE A 272 -26.30 -24.27 11.39
CA ILE A 272 -27.52 -25.07 11.20
C ILE A 272 -28.57 -24.62 12.21
N VAL A 273 -29.82 -24.47 11.76
CA VAL A 273 -30.95 -24.19 12.66
C VAL A 273 -31.20 -25.40 13.59
N VAL A 274 -31.15 -25.16 14.89
CA VAL A 274 -31.43 -26.16 15.94
C VAL A 274 -32.75 -25.91 16.66
N GLU A 275 -33.28 -24.69 16.61
CA GLU A 275 -34.57 -24.32 17.18
C GLU A 275 -35.18 -23.15 16.40
N GLY A 276 -36.51 -23.13 16.29
CA GLY A 276 -37.27 -22.07 15.63
C GLY A 276 -37.49 -22.27 14.13
N SER A 277 -38.23 -21.34 13.54
CA SER A 277 -38.48 -21.25 12.10
C SER A 277 -38.54 -19.77 11.72
N SER A 278 -37.93 -19.42 10.59
CA SER A 278 -37.95 -18.07 10.03
C SER A 278 -37.65 -18.10 8.54
N PHE A 279 -37.94 -16.99 7.86
CA PHE A 279 -37.47 -16.74 6.51
C PHE A 279 -36.16 -15.93 6.56
N VAL A 280 -35.20 -16.35 5.76
CA VAL A 280 -33.89 -15.69 5.65
C VAL A 280 -33.75 -15.13 4.24
N ASP A 281 -33.47 -13.83 4.16
CA ASP A 281 -33.18 -13.14 2.91
C ASP A 281 -31.69 -13.34 2.56
N GLU A 282 -31.47 -14.16 1.53
CA GLU A 282 -30.16 -14.49 0.98
C GLU A 282 -29.84 -13.70 -0.31
N SER A 283 -30.66 -12.69 -0.67
CA SER A 283 -30.56 -11.95 -1.94
C SER A 283 -29.19 -11.31 -2.17
N MET A 284 -28.51 -10.89 -1.09
CA MET A 284 -27.16 -10.32 -1.13
C MET A 284 -26.08 -11.33 -1.57
N LEU A 285 -26.33 -12.63 -1.41
CA LEU A 285 -25.39 -13.70 -1.75
C LEU A 285 -25.81 -14.47 -3.00
N THR A 286 -27.08 -14.89 -3.08
CA THR A 286 -27.60 -15.73 -4.15
C THR A 286 -28.17 -14.94 -5.32
N GLY A 287 -28.56 -13.68 -5.09
CA GLY A 287 -29.30 -12.87 -6.06
C GLY A 287 -30.78 -13.24 -6.18
N GLU A 288 -31.26 -14.21 -5.40
CA GLU A 288 -32.68 -14.59 -5.40
C GLU A 288 -33.50 -13.60 -4.56
N PRO A 289 -34.60 -13.02 -5.09
CA PRO A 289 -35.33 -11.96 -4.42
C PRO A 289 -36.29 -12.44 -3.33
N LEU A 290 -36.57 -13.75 -3.26
CA LEU A 290 -37.52 -14.32 -2.31
C LEU A 290 -36.77 -14.92 -1.11
N PRO A 291 -37.13 -14.53 0.12
CA PRO A 291 -36.58 -15.15 1.32
C PRO A 291 -36.85 -16.66 1.37
N VAL A 292 -35.84 -17.43 1.79
CA VAL A 292 -35.89 -18.89 1.89
C VAL A 292 -36.30 -19.28 3.31
N GLU A 293 -37.23 -20.23 3.43
CA GLU A 293 -37.64 -20.76 4.73
C GLU A 293 -36.53 -21.61 5.36
N LYS A 294 -36.24 -21.38 6.64
CA LYS A 294 -35.23 -22.10 7.42
C LYS A 294 -35.89 -22.68 8.67
N THR A 295 -35.84 -24.00 8.80
CA THR A 295 -36.51 -24.76 9.87
C THR A 295 -35.54 -25.75 10.52
N VAL A 296 -35.96 -26.28 11.67
CA VAL A 296 -35.32 -27.45 12.26
C VAL A 296 -35.63 -28.67 11.38
N GLY A 297 -34.65 -29.53 11.16
CA GLY A 297 -34.83 -30.75 10.35
C GLY A 297 -35.70 -31.77 11.07
N ASP A 298 -36.55 -32.47 10.32
CA ASP A 298 -37.37 -33.55 10.87
C ASP A 298 -36.55 -34.82 11.15
N HIS A 299 -36.88 -35.51 12.24
CA HIS A 299 -36.46 -36.87 12.61
C HIS A 299 -35.12 -37.36 12.01
N GLY A 300 -34.00 -36.80 12.48
CA GLY A 300 -32.65 -37.26 12.15
C GLY A 300 -32.02 -36.63 10.92
N SER A 301 -32.73 -35.73 10.21
CA SER A 301 -32.12 -34.82 9.23
C SER A 301 -31.48 -33.62 9.95
N SER A 302 -30.36 -33.15 9.42
CA SER A 302 -29.75 -31.90 9.88
C SER A 302 -30.69 -30.73 9.53
N GLY A 303 -30.87 -29.76 10.42
CA GLY A 303 -31.70 -28.58 10.14
C GLY A 303 -31.20 -27.75 8.95
N SER A 304 -32.01 -26.80 8.50
CA SER A 304 -31.64 -25.92 7.39
C SER A 304 -30.33 -25.19 7.67
N GLU A 305 -29.42 -25.16 6.69
CA GLU A 305 -28.19 -24.36 6.76
C GLU A 305 -28.52 -22.87 6.58
N VAL A 306 -27.89 -22.03 7.40
CA VAL A 306 -27.96 -20.57 7.34
C VAL A 306 -26.57 -20.01 7.09
N THR A 307 -26.50 -18.97 6.26
CA THR A 307 -25.23 -18.37 5.84
C THR A 307 -24.98 -17.07 6.59
N GLY A 308 -23.75 -16.86 7.08
CA GLY A 308 -23.34 -15.60 7.70
C GLY A 308 -23.46 -14.43 6.73
N GLY A 309 -24.02 -13.31 7.19
CA GLY A 309 -24.25 -12.11 6.40
C GLY A 309 -25.64 -11.98 5.78
N THR A 310 -26.48 -13.02 5.84
CA THR A 310 -27.87 -12.96 5.36
C THR A 310 -28.79 -12.34 6.41
N LEU A 311 -29.93 -11.78 5.99
CA LEU A 311 -30.86 -11.09 6.89
C LEU A 311 -31.96 -12.04 7.38
N ASN A 312 -32.08 -12.21 8.69
CA ASN A 312 -33.22 -12.91 9.28
C ASN A 312 -34.45 -11.98 9.30
N THR A 313 -35.62 -12.46 8.87
CA THR A 313 -36.81 -11.60 8.69
C THR A 313 -37.77 -11.67 9.88
N ASN A 314 -38.57 -12.74 10.01
CA ASN A 314 -39.81 -12.70 10.81
C ASN A 314 -39.76 -13.53 12.11
N GLY A 315 -38.97 -14.60 12.16
CA GLY A 315 -38.89 -15.54 13.29
C GLY A 315 -37.59 -15.46 14.06
N VAL A 316 -37.58 -16.00 15.27
CA VAL A 316 -36.34 -16.21 16.04
C VAL A 316 -35.74 -17.54 15.61
N LEU A 317 -34.45 -17.54 15.30
CA LEU A 317 -33.69 -18.75 15.00
C LEU A 317 -32.66 -18.96 16.10
N THR A 318 -32.56 -20.19 16.60
CA THR A 318 -31.40 -20.65 17.36
C THR A 318 -30.56 -21.50 16.42
N ILE A 319 -29.32 -21.09 16.17
CA ILE A 319 -28.42 -21.76 15.22
C ILE A 319 -27.22 -22.32 15.96
N ARG A 320 -26.74 -23.49 15.52
CA ARG A 320 -25.45 -24.04 15.93
C ARG A 320 -24.41 -23.69 14.87
N VAL A 321 -23.35 -23.02 15.29
CA VAL A 321 -22.29 -22.52 14.42
C VAL A 321 -21.49 -23.69 13.85
N GLN A 322 -21.24 -23.67 12.54
CA GLN A 322 -20.36 -24.60 11.85
C GLN A 322 -19.04 -23.97 11.42
N ARG A 323 -19.09 -22.76 10.84
CA ARG A 323 -17.92 -22.06 10.30
C ARG A 323 -17.91 -20.63 10.78
N VAL A 324 -16.73 -20.12 11.14
CA VAL A 324 -16.52 -18.78 11.68
C VAL A 324 -15.39 -18.06 10.95
N GLY A 325 -15.34 -16.73 11.09
CA GLY A 325 -14.24 -15.91 10.57
C GLY A 325 -13.95 -16.12 9.09
N GLY A 326 -12.72 -16.49 8.77
CA GLY A 326 -12.22 -16.70 7.40
C GLY A 326 -12.77 -17.94 6.69
N GLU A 327 -13.46 -18.83 7.39
CA GLU A 327 -14.03 -20.08 6.84
C GLU A 327 -15.51 -19.95 6.47
N THR A 328 -16.14 -18.81 6.75
CA THR A 328 -17.54 -18.57 6.34
C THR A 328 -17.66 -18.43 4.82
N THR A 329 -18.84 -18.74 4.30
CA THR A 329 -19.18 -18.64 2.87
C THR A 329 -18.95 -17.23 2.35
N LEU A 330 -19.36 -16.20 3.12
CA LEU A 330 -19.12 -14.80 2.76
C LEU A 330 -17.61 -14.48 2.72
N SER A 331 -16.82 -14.95 3.69
CA SER A 331 -15.36 -14.75 3.69
C SER A 331 -14.69 -15.48 2.52
N LEU A 332 -15.16 -16.66 2.13
CA LEU A 332 -14.70 -17.38 0.94
C LEU A 332 -15.01 -16.61 -0.34
N ILE A 333 -16.22 -16.10 -0.50
CA ILE A 333 -16.60 -15.26 -1.65
C ILE A 333 -15.72 -14.00 -1.70
N ILE A 334 -15.54 -13.32 -0.56
CA ILE A 334 -14.66 -12.14 -0.47
C ILE A 334 -13.24 -12.50 -0.90
N ARG A 335 -12.67 -13.61 -0.41
CA ARG A 335 -11.34 -14.08 -0.80
C ARG A 335 -11.26 -14.41 -2.29
N LEU A 336 -12.28 -15.05 -2.85
CA LEU A 336 -12.33 -15.36 -4.29
C LEU A 336 -12.39 -14.10 -5.15
N VAL A 337 -13.23 -13.12 -4.78
CA VAL A 337 -13.34 -11.83 -5.47
C VAL A 337 -12.08 -11.00 -5.30
N GLU A 338 -11.52 -10.95 -4.09
CA GLU A 338 -10.27 -10.26 -3.80
C GLU A 338 -9.15 -10.87 -4.66
N ASN A 339 -8.97 -12.19 -4.64
CA ASN A 339 -7.99 -12.89 -5.48
C ASN A 339 -8.22 -12.64 -6.97
N ALA A 340 -9.47 -12.62 -7.44
CA ALA A 340 -9.78 -12.27 -8.83
C ALA A 340 -9.48 -10.80 -9.16
N GLN A 341 -9.57 -9.87 -8.19
CA GLN A 341 -9.18 -8.46 -8.34
C GLN A 341 -7.68 -8.23 -8.15
N LEU A 342 -6.95 -9.16 -7.50
CA LEU A 342 -5.49 -9.19 -7.49
C LEU A 342 -4.94 -9.52 -8.89
N ALA A 343 -5.73 -10.17 -9.77
CA ALA A 343 -5.37 -10.42 -11.15
C ALA A 343 -5.23 -9.08 -11.94
N LYS A 344 -4.00 -8.85 -12.42
CA LYS A 344 -3.43 -7.53 -12.74
C LYS A 344 -4.18 -6.69 -13.81
N ALA A 345 -4.39 -5.41 -13.50
CA ALA A 345 -4.57 -4.37 -14.51
C ALA A 345 -3.25 -4.08 -15.27
N PRO A 346 -3.22 -4.15 -16.61
CA PRO A 346 -1.98 -4.12 -17.41
C PRO A 346 -1.29 -2.76 -17.56
N VAL A 347 -1.98 -1.64 -17.35
CA VAL A 347 -1.47 -0.31 -17.77
C VAL A 347 -0.48 0.33 -16.78
N ALA A 348 -0.63 0.09 -15.48
CA ALA A 348 0.26 0.66 -14.44
C ALA A 348 1.70 0.09 -14.48
N ARG A 349 1.93 -1.03 -15.18
CA ARG A 349 3.23 -1.71 -15.25
C ARG A 349 4.26 -0.99 -16.12
N LEU A 350 3.82 -0.16 -17.08
CA LEU A 350 4.72 0.36 -18.11
C LEU A 350 5.71 1.40 -17.56
N ALA A 351 5.26 2.37 -16.77
CA ALA A 351 6.12 3.45 -16.27
C ALA A 351 7.24 2.92 -15.35
N ASP A 352 6.90 2.01 -14.45
CA ASP A 352 7.87 1.42 -13.53
C ASP A 352 8.77 0.38 -14.17
N GLN A 353 8.28 -0.36 -15.18
CA GLN A 353 9.13 -1.25 -15.97
C GLN A 353 10.16 -0.46 -16.80
N VAL A 354 9.75 0.68 -17.36
CA VAL A 354 10.66 1.61 -18.03
C VAL A 354 11.69 2.15 -17.03
N ALA A 355 11.27 2.60 -15.85
CA ALA A 355 12.20 3.10 -14.82
C ALA A 355 13.20 2.02 -14.38
N GLY A 356 12.76 0.77 -14.20
CA GLY A 356 13.62 -0.35 -13.79
C GLY A 356 14.73 -0.71 -14.80
N VAL A 357 14.56 -0.36 -16.08
CA VAL A 357 15.61 -0.52 -17.11
C VAL A 357 16.37 0.78 -17.32
N PHE A 358 15.66 1.91 -17.38
CA PHE A 358 16.21 3.23 -17.64
C PHE A 358 17.22 3.65 -16.58
N VAL A 359 16.91 3.45 -15.29
CA VAL A 359 17.77 3.89 -14.18
C VAL A 359 19.14 3.20 -14.19
N PRO A 360 19.24 1.85 -14.27
CA PRO A 360 20.54 1.18 -14.44
C PRO A 360 21.32 1.66 -15.67
N VAL A 361 20.66 1.85 -16.81
CA VAL A 361 21.33 2.31 -18.04
C VAL A 361 21.89 3.71 -17.88
N VAL A 362 21.13 4.65 -17.33
CA VAL A 362 21.61 6.02 -17.07
C VAL A 362 22.78 6.01 -16.09
N LEU A 363 22.73 5.18 -15.05
CA LEU A 363 23.84 5.05 -14.10
C LEU A 363 25.12 4.53 -14.75
N VAL A 364 25.00 3.55 -15.63
CA VAL A 364 26.13 3.01 -16.40
C VAL A 364 26.72 4.09 -17.31
N ILE A 365 25.87 4.80 -18.07
CA ILE A 365 26.31 5.90 -18.96
C ILE A 365 26.98 7.02 -18.16
N ALA A 366 26.38 7.46 -17.04
CA ALA A 366 26.95 8.49 -16.18
C ALA A 366 28.31 8.08 -15.62
N THR A 367 28.45 6.83 -15.17
CA THR A 367 29.72 6.29 -14.66
C THR A 367 30.78 6.27 -15.75
N PHE A 368 30.46 5.74 -16.94
CA PHE A 368 31.39 5.71 -18.07
C PHE A 368 31.78 7.11 -18.55
N THR A 369 30.83 8.05 -18.57
CA THR A 369 31.09 9.43 -18.98
C THR A 369 32.00 10.13 -17.96
N GLY A 370 31.71 9.98 -16.67
CA GLY A 370 32.53 10.54 -15.59
C GLY A 370 33.96 9.98 -15.58
N VAL A 371 34.11 8.66 -15.71
CA VAL A 371 35.42 8.01 -15.79
C VAL A 371 36.16 8.40 -17.08
N GLY A 372 35.45 8.46 -18.21
CA GLY A 372 36.03 8.86 -19.49
C GLY A 372 36.58 10.29 -19.44
N TRP A 373 35.80 11.24 -18.93
CA TRP A 373 36.27 12.61 -18.73
C TRP A 373 37.37 12.72 -17.69
N TRP A 374 37.35 11.92 -16.62
CA TRP A 374 38.43 11.92 -15.65
C TRP A 374 39.76 11.42 -16.22
N LEU A 375 39.72 10.41 -17.11
CA LEU A 375 40.92 9.84 -17.71
C LEU A 375 41.46 10.64 -18.90
N TYR A 376 40.58 11.25 -19.71
CA TYR A 376 40.95 11.93 -20.96
C TYR A 376 40.72 13.45 -20.94
N GLY A 377 40.17 14.01 -19.86
CA GLY A 377 39.85 15.44 -19.78
C GLY A 377 41.05 16.36 -19.56
N GLU A 378 42.20 15.82 -19.17
CA GLU A 378 43.45 16.58 -19.00
C GLU A 378 44.36 16.58 -20.24
N SER A 379 43.99 15.89 -21.34
CA SER A 379 44.81 15.84 -22.57
C SER A 379 44.45 16.90 -23.60
#